data_AF-A0A957RWD6-F1
#
_entry.id   AF-A0A957RWD6-F1
#
_cell.length_a   1.000
_cell.length_b   1.000
_cell.length_c   1.000
_cell.angle_alpha   90.00
_cell.angle_beta   90.00
_cell.angle_gamma   90.00
#
_symmetry.space_group_name_H-M   'P 1'
#
loop_
_entity.id
_entity.type
_entity.pdbx_description
1 polymer ?
#
loop_
_entity_poly.entity_id
_entity_poly.type
_entity_poly.pdbx_seq_one_letter_code
_entity_poly.pdbx_strand_id
1 'polypeptide(L)'
;MEPVTTGLIYAAAMAAIATARPKWEPNRGNERQYVLRPADISPLSDFGIADAAVYPVSAAQFPSGVDRIVSELNGYGKFGGDWNGEGALAPTAESVKEAIDFIRAFPAGLALPSPTISVGGEIGFYWSSAAGYVDLQIESLGHASLYIRNRKTGQDRFDDDIDWRTVGRQWYQEKLSILQDPLQIAA
;
A
#
# COMPACT_ATOMS: atom_id res chain seq x y z
N MET A 1 -42.85 7.26 2.21
CA MET A 1 -41.77 6.26 2.05
C MET A 1 -41.07 6.59 0.76
N GLU A 2 -39.97 7.32 0.84
CA GLU A 2 -39.14 7.71 -0.32
C GLU A 2 -38.03 6.65 -0.50
N PRO A 3 -37.61 6.33 -1.75
CA PRO A 3 -36.69 5.23 -2.02
C PRO A 3 -35.21 5.63 -1.81
N VAL A 4 -34.47 4.76 -1.13
CA VAL A 4 -33.00 4.82 -1.02
C VAL A 4 -32.41 4.18 -2.27
N THR A 5 -32.17 4.97 -3.32
CA THR A 5 -31.57 4.44 -4.56
C THR A 5 -30.64 5.45 -5.24
N THR A 6 -29.63 5.97 -4.52
CA THR A 6 -28.63 6.88 -5.13
C THR A 6 -27.18 6.62 -4.70
N GLY A 7 -26.87 5.52 -4.01
CA GLY A 7 -25.52 5.26 -3.48
C GLY A 7 -24.59 4.38 -4.34
N LEU A 8 -25.11 3.64 -5.32
CA LEU A 8 -24.38 2.49 -5.90
C LEU A 8 -23.69 2.74 -7.24
N ILE A 9 -23.77 3.95 -7.81
CA ILE A 9 -23.24 4.21 -9.16
C ILE A 9 -21.76 4.65 -9.13
N TYR A 10 -21.24 5.14 -8.01
CA TYR A 10 -19.87 5.67 -7.98
C TYR A 10 -18.74 4.62 -7.89
N ALA A 11 -19.00 3.42 -7.37
CA ALA A 11 -17.96 2.41 -7.18
C ALA A 11 -17.43 1.81 -8.51
N ALA A 12 -18.25 1.80 -9.57
CA ALA A 12 -17.86 1.18 -10.84
C ALA A 12 -16.88 2.04 -11.67
N ALA A 13 -16.94 3.38 -11.54
CA ALA A 13 -16.11 4.29 -12.32
C ALA A 13 -14.64 4.31 -11.84
N MET A 14 -14.39 4.05 -10.55
CA MET A 14 -13.03 4.05 -9.97
C MET A 14 -12.22 2.79 -10.31
N ALA A 15 -12.88 1.70 -10.71
CA ALA A 15 -12.22 0.44 -11.02
C ALA A 15 -11.34 0.49 -12.30
N ALA A 16 -11.60 1.43 -13.22
CA ALA A 16 -10.86 1.52 -14.47
C ALA A 16 -9.51 2.25 -14.34
N ILE A 17 -9.37 3.16 -13.37
CA ILE A 17 -8.13 3.93 -13.16
C ILE A 17 -7.16 3.18 -12.22
N ALA A 18 -7.68 2.31 -11.34
CA ALA A 18 -6.89 1.57 -10.34
C ALA A 18 -6.09 0.36 -10.87
N THR A 19 -6.01 0.15 -12.18
CA THR A 19 -5.19 -0.92 -12.79
C THR A 19 -3.84 -0.43 -13.34
N ALA A 20 -3.56 0.87 -13.21
CA ALA A 20 -2.25 1.40 -13.57
C ALA A 20 -1.20 0.85 -12.59
N ARG A 21 -0.33 -0.03 -13.10
CA ARG A 21 0.87 -0.43 -12.37
C ARG A 21 1.62 0.82 -11.90
N PRO A 22 2.12 0.87 -10.65
CA PRO A 22 2.91 2.00 -10.19
C PRO A 22 4.10 2.21 -11.14
N LYS A 23 4.32 3.46 -11.58
CA LYS A 23 5.39 3.82 -12.55
C LYS A 23 6.80 3.40 -12.11
N TRP A 24 7.00 3.16 -10.81
CA TRP A 24 8.28 2.77 -10.22
C TRP A 24 8.47 1.26 -10.11
N GLU A 25 7.46 0.44 -10.38
CA GLU A 25 7.60 -1.01 -10.37
C GLU A 25 8.45 -1.44 -11.58
N PRO A 26 9.63 -2.08 -11.37
CA PRO A 26 10.46 -2.52 -12.48
C PRO A 26 9.70 -3.51 -13.36
N ASN A 27 9.80 -3.34 -14.67
CA ASN A 27 9.16 -4.20 -15.65
C ASN A 27 9.79 -5.62 -15.56
N ARG A 28 9.19 -6.52 -14.76
CA ARG A 28 9.65 -7.91 -14.52
C ARG A 28 9.67 -8.82 -15.77
N GLY A 29 9.42 -8.29 -16.97
CA GLY A 29 9.39 -9.09 -18.20
C GLY A 29 10.76 -9.49 -18.75
N ASN A 30 11.82 -8.73 -18.47
CA ASN A 30 13.10 -8.86 -19.19
C ASN A 30 14.35 -8.88 -18.28
N GLU A 31 14.19 -9.01 -16.96
CA GLU A 31 15.36 -9.09 -16.07
C GLU A 31 16.07 -10.43 -16.28
N ARG A 32 17.30 -10.36 -16.81
CA ARG A 32 18.23 -11.49 -16.79
C ARG A 32 18.38 -11.92 -15.33
N GLN A 33 17.88 -13.10 -14.99
CA GLN A 33 18.21 -13.74 -13.72
C GLN A 33 19.73 -13.97 -13.70
N TYR A 34 20.46 -13.12 -12.99
CA TYR A 34 21.84 -13.40 -12.64
C TYR A 34 21.80 -14.44 -11.53
N VAL A 35 21.80 -15.72 -11.93
CA VAL A 35 22.05 -16.82 -11.01
C VAL A 35 23.54 -16.76 -10.69
N LEU A 36 23.90 -16.04 -9.63
CA LEU A 36 25.26 -16.05 -9.10
C LEU A 36 25.55 -17.46 -8.60
N ARG A 37 26.33 -18.23 -9.36
CA ARG A 37 26.83 -19.52 -8.88
C ARG A 37 28.00 -19.22 -7.93
N PRO A 38 28.17 -19.99 -6.83
CA PRO A 38 29.32 -19.79 -5.94
C PRO A 38 30.69 -19.85 -6.64
N ALA A 39 30.77 -20.52 -7.79
CA ALA A 39 31.97 -20.60 -8.63
C ALA A 39 32.23 -19.35 -9.49
N ASP A 40 31.24 -18.48 -9.68
CA ASP A 40 31.38 -17.23 -10.45
C ASP A 40 31.89 -16.07 -9.57
N ILE A 41 32.01 -16.30 -8.26
CA ILE A 41 32.62 -15.38 -7.31
C ILE A 41 34.11 -15.74 -7.25
N SER A 42 34.90 -15.17 -8.17
CA SER A 42 36.36 -15.25 -8.04
C SER A 42 36.76 -14.77 -6.64
N PRO A 43 37.68 -15.46 -5.95
CA PRO A 43 38.20 -14.95 -4.68
C PRO A 43 38.73 -13.54 -4.92
N LEU A 44 38.25 -12.59 -4.11
CA LEU A 44 38.56 -11.15 -4.17
C LEU A 44 40.06 -10.81 -4.03
N SER A 45 40.94 -11.82 -3.95
CA SER A 45 42.39 -11.69 -3.82
C SER A 45 43.07 -11.09 -5.05
N ASP A 46 42.52 -11.27 -6.25
CA ASP A 46 43.19 -10.82 -7.50
C ASP A 46 43.00 -9.32 -7.80
N PHE A 47 42.08 -8.65 -7.11
CA PHE A 47 41.83 -7.22 -7.31
C PHE A 47 42.69 -6.30 -6.43
N GLY A 48 43.64 -6.85 -5.67
CA GLY A 48 44.53 -6.04 -4.82
C GLY A 48 43.79 -5.22 -3.76
N ILE A 49 42.56 -5.60 -3.40
CA ILE A 49 41.80 -4.97 -2.32
C ILE A 49 42.34 -5.51 -1.00
N ALA A 50 43.51 -4.99 -0.63
CA ALA A 50 44.04 -5.12 0.72
C ALA A 50 43.04 -4.45 1.67
N ASP A 51 42.49 -5.23 2.59
CA ASP A 51 41.36 -4.90 3.43
C ASP A 51 40.09 -4.57 2.64
N ALA A 52 39.14 -5.50 2.63
CA ALA A 52 37.76 -5.21 2.27
C ALA A 52 37.25 -4.12 3.23
N ALA A 53 37.41 -2.86 2.84
CA ALA A 53 36.82 -1.74 3.54
C ALA A 53 35.31 -2.00 3.53
N VAL A 54 34.78 -2.42 4.68
CA VAL A 54 33.35 -2.52 4.92
C VAL A 54 32.85 -1.09 4.89
N TYR A 55 32.47 -0.61 3.70
CA TYR A 55 31.84 0.71 3.58
C TYR A 55 30.52 0.62 4.33
N PRO A 56 30.32 1.41 5.40
CA PRO A 56 29.04 1.44 6.08
C PRO A 56 28.01 1.98 5.11
N VAL A 57 27.18 1.10 4.56
CA VAL A 57 26.00 1.50 3.81
C VAL A 57 25.06 2.14 4.81
N SER A 58 24.90 3.45 4.73
CA SER A 58 23.98 4.17 5.61
C SER A 58 22.56 3.72 5.29
N ALA A 59 21.77 3.40 6.32
CA ALA A 59 20.34 3.12 6.16
C ALA A 59 19.61 4.30 5.47
N ALA A 60 20.15 5.52 5.55
CA ALA A 60 19.63 6.67 4.82
C ALA A 60 19.68 6.52 3.28
N GLN A 61 20.52 5.63 2.74
CA GLN A 61 20.58 5.35 1.31
C GLN A 61 19.45 4.42 0.82
N PHE A 62 18.80 3.68 1.72
CA PHE A 62 17.74 2.73 1.39
C PHE A 62 16.55 2.91 2.33
N PRO A 63 15.70 3.93 2.08
CA PRO A 63 14.51 4.17 2.92
C PRO A 63 13.64 2.92 2.96
N SER A 64 13.13 2.60 4.14
CA SER A 64 12.23 1.46 4.33
C SER A 64 10.94 1.66 3.54
N GLY A 65 10.17 0.56 3.34
CA GLY A 65 8.86 0.67 2.68
C GLY A 65 7.93 1.65 3.42
N VAL A 66 7.98 1.66 4.75
CA VAL A 66 7.23 2.61 5.59
C VAL A 66 7.69 4.04 5.34
N ASP A 67 9.00 4.30 5.28
CA ASP A 67 9.54 5.65 5.04
C ASP A 67 9.10 6.21 3.68
N ARG A 68 8.99 5.35 2.66
CA ARG A 68 8.49 5.73 1.33
C ARG A 68 7.03 6.14 1.39
N ILE A 69 6.19 5.35 2.04
CA ILE A 69 4.76 5.68 2.22
C ILE A 69 4.62 6.98 3.01
N VAL A 70 5.39 7.15 4.10
CA VAL A 70 5.40 8.40 4.88
C VAL A 70 5.82 9.60 4.02
N SER A 71 6.82 9.43 3.14
CA SER A 71 7.21 10.49 2.20
C SER A 71 6.10 10.83 1.20
N GLU A 72 5.34 9.83 0.73
CA GLU A 72 4.20 10.04 -0.16
C GLU A 72 3.05 10.77 0.53
N LEU A 73 2.71 10.37 1.76
CA LEU A 73 1.69 11.03 2.59
C LEU A 73 2.04 12.49 2.89
N ASN A 74 3.32 12.78 3.18
CA ASN A 74 3.79 14.17 3.30
C ASN A 74 3.68 14.96 1.98
N GLY A 75 3.67 14.26 0.84
CA GLY A 75 3.38 14.84 -0.47
C GLY A 75 1.91 15.25 -0.59
N TYR A 76 0.97 14.44 -0.10
CA TYR A 76 -0.46 14.75 -0.14
C TYR A 76 -0.82 16.02 0.62
N GLY A 77 -0.14 16.30 1.74
CA GLY A 77 -0.30 17.55 2.50
C GLY A 77 0.09 18.83 1.74
N LYS A 78 0.62 18.72 0.52
CA LYS A 78 0.95 19.86 -0.36
C LYS A 78 -0.09 20.08 -1.46
N PHE A 79 -1.11 19.24 -1.55
CA PHE A 79 -2.18 19.42 -2.53
C PHE A 79 -3.04 20.63 -2.15
N GLY A 80 -3.38 21.43 -3.16
CA GLY A 80 -4.38 22.47 -3.04
C GLY A 80 -5.78 21.95 -3.33
N GLY A 81 -6.77 22.84 -3.27
CA GLY A 81 -8.08 22.55 -3.85
C GLY A 81 -7.96 22.25 -5.35
N ASP A 82 -8.91 21.49 -5.86
CA ASP A 82 -9.02 21.07 -7.26
C ASP A 82 -7.85 20.23 -7.78
N TRP A 83 -7.08 19.60 -6.88
CA TRP A 83 -5.91 18.78 -7.24
C TRP A 83 -6.25 17.60 -8.16
N ASN A 84 -7.51 17.15 -8.16
CA ASN A 84 -8.03 16.10 -9.02
C ASN A 84 -9.24 16.56 -9.87
N GLY A 85 -9.27 17.84 -10.23
CA GLY A 85 -10.40 18.47 -10.91
C GLY A 85 -11.33 19.22 -9.97
N GLU A 86 -12.32 19.89 -10.55
CA GLU A 86 -13.22 20.80 -9.84
C GLU A 86 -13.94 20.13 -8.66
N GLY A 87 -13.83 20.74 -7.48
CA GLY A 87 -14.47 20.29 -6.24
C GLY A 87 -13.61 19.33 -5.41
N ALA A 88 -12.42 18.94 -5.86
CA ALA A 88 -11.53 18.11 -5.06
C ALA A 88 -10.98 18.91 -3.86
N LEU A 89 -11.13 18.35 -2.67
CA LEU A 89 -10.64 18.96 -1.43
C LEU A 89 -9.21 18.52 -1.15
N ALA A 90 -8.42 19.45 -0.61
CA ALA A 90 -7.10 19.15 -0.08
C ALA A 90 -7.21 18.36 1.23
N PRO A 91 -6.31 17.39 1.51
CA PRO A 91 -6.25 16.73 2.79
C PRO A 91 -5.98 17.71 3.92
N THR A 92 -6.61 17.47 5.06
CA THR A 92 -6.28 18.20 6.28
C THR A 92 -4.93 17.71 6.83
N ALA A 93 -4.21 18.61 7.53
CA ALA A 93 -2.98 18.22 8.22
C ALA A 93 -3.21 17.10 9.25
N GLU A 94 -4.40 17.07 9.86
CA GLU A 94 -4.82 16.01 10.78
C GLU A 94 -4.96 14.67 10.07
N SER A 95 -5.64 14.61 8.91
CA SER A 95 -5.78 13.37 8.14
C SER A 95 -4.42 12.82 7.68
N VAL A 96 -3.52 13.69 7.20
CA VAL A 96 -2.14 13.31 6.84
C VAL A 96 -1.41 12.73 8.06
N LYS A 97 -1.52 13.38 9.21
CA LYS A 97 -0.89 12.91 10.44
C LYS A 97 -1.45 11.55 10.87
N GLU A 98 -2.77 11.36 10.87
CA GLU A 98 -3.40 10.09 11.25
C GLU A 98 -3.00 8.95 10.31
N ALA A 99 -2.91 9.20 9.01
CA ALA A 99 -2.42 8.23 8.04
C ALA A 99 -0.94 7.83 8.27
N ILE A 100 -0.09 8.80 8.65
CA ILE A 100 1.30 8.53 9.02
C ILE A 100 1.37 7.70 10.30
N ASP A 101 0.54 8.00 11.30
CA ASP A 101 0.50 7.24 12.55
C ASP A 101 0.01 5.80 12.28
N PHE A 102 -0.99 5.62 11.43
CA PHE A 102 -1.48 4.31 10.99
C PHE A 102 -0.35 3.48 10.36
N ILE A 103 0.34 4.00 9.34
CA ILE A 103 1.36 3.20 8.65
C ILE A 103 2.57 2.88 9.52
N ARG A 104 2.89 3.75 10.49
CA ARG A 104 3.94 3.50 11.49
C ARG A 104 3.53 2.43 12.51
N ALA A 105 2.25 2.37 12.86
CA ALA A 105 1.70 1.34 13.74
C ALA A 105 1.39 0.02 13.02
N PHE A 106 1.40 0.02 11.67
CA PHE A 106 1.01 -1.13 10.88
C PHE A 106 1.90 -2.35 11.18
N PRO A 107 1.32 -3.56 11.35
CA PRO A 107 2.08 -4.72 11.80
C PRO A 107 3.20 -5.13 10.82
N ALA A 108 4.43 -5.23 11.36
CA ALA A 108 5.57 -5.69 10.59
C ALA A 108 5.39 -7.12 10.06
N GLY A 109 5.91 -7.37 8.85
CA GLY A 109 5.83 -8.68 8.17
C GLY A 109 4.52 -8.91 7.42
N LEU A 110 3.62 -7.94 7.37
CA LEU A 110 2.49 -7.92 6.44
C LEU A 110 2.84 -7.10 5.19
N ALA A 111 2.15 -7.37 4.08
CA ALA A 111 2.29 -6.55 2.89
C ALA A 111 1.85 -5.12 3.20
N LEU A 112 2.71 -4.15 2.90
CA LEU A 112 2.37 -2.74 3.07
C LEU A 112 1.30 -2.32 2.06
N PRO A 113 0.34 -1.47 2.46
CA PRO A 113 -0.63 -0.90 1.54
C PRO A 113 0.00 0.14 0.61
N SER A 114 -0.72 0.44 -0.46
CA SER A 114 -0.53 1.68 -1.23
C SER A 114 -1.42 2.78 -0.65
N PRO A 115 -0.89 3.98 -0.34
CA PRO A 115 -1.72 5.10 0.07
C PRO A 115 -2.59 5.60 -1.10
N THR A 116 -3.73 6.21 -0.75
CA THR A 116 -4.63 6.87 -1.70
C THR A 116 -5.29 8.08 -1.03
N ILE A 117 -5.90 8.94 -1.84
CA ILE A 117 -6.60 10.15 -1.41
C ILE A 117 -7.92 10.23 -2.17
N SER A 118 -9.01 10.41 -1.44
CA SER A 118 -10.35 10.60 -2.00
C SER A 118 -10.54 12.01 -2.55
N VAL A 119 -11.60 12.24 -3.31
CA VAL A 119 -12.00 13.59 -3.75
C VAL A 119 -12.37 14.49 -2.55
N GLY A 120 -12.82 13.92 -1.43
CA GLY A 120 -13.09 14.63 -0.18
C GLY A 120 -11.84 15.01 0.61
N GLY A 121 -10.65 14.60 0.15
CA GLY A 121 -9.38 14.85 0.84
C GLY A 121 -9.11 13.87 1.98
N GLU A 122 -9.93 12.83 2.14
CA GLU A 122 -9.69 11.76 3.11
C GLU A 122 -8.61 10.80 2.58
N ILE A 123 -7.68 10.40 3.45
CA ILE A 123 -6.59 9.50 3.09
C ILE A 123 -6.97 8.04 3.39
N GLY A 124 -6.76 7.18 2.41
CA GLY A 124 -6.99 5.76 2.51
C GLY A 124 -5.76 4.95 2.16
N PHE A 125 -5.91 3.64 2.25
CA PHE A 125 -4.90 2.63 2.01
C PHE A 125 -5.53 1.44 1.32
N TYR A 126 -4.96 0.99 0.21
CA TYR A 126 -5.47 -0.18 -0.47
C TYR A 126 -4.41 -1.24 -0.69
N TRP A 127 -4.89 -2.47 -0.82
CA TRP A 127 -4.15 -3.63 -1.27
C TRP A 127 -4.87 -4.23 -2.47
N SER A 128 -4.12 -4.62 -3.50
CA SER A 128 -4.69 -5.31 -4.65
C SER A 128 -3.81 -6.48 -5.08
N SER A 129 -4.44 -7.62 -5.35
CA SER A 129 -3.80 -8.78 -5.96
C SER A 129 -4.73 -9.41 -7.01
N ALA A 130 -4.27 -10.47 -7.67
CA ALA A 130 -5.14 -11.26 -8.54
C ALA A 130 -6.31 -11.90 -7.76
N ALA A 131 -6.11 -12.21 -6.48
CA ALA A 131 -7.10 -12.88 -5.65
C ALA A 131 -8.14 -11.91 -5.04
N GLY A 132 -7.76 -10.67 -4.75
CA GLY A 132 -8.65 -9.75 -4.06
C GLY A 132 -8.26 -8.28 -4.10
N TYR A 133 -9.10 -7.47 -3.49
CA TYR A 133 -8.90 -6.05 -3.25
C TYR A 133 -9.35 -5.73 -1.82
N VAL A 134 -8.58 -4.91 -1.12
CA VAL A 134 -8.91 -4.40 0.21
C VAL A 134 -8.67 -2.91 0.18
N ASP A 135 -9.62 -2.13 0.67
CA ASP A 135 -9.57 -0.68 0.76
C ASP A 135 -9.90 -0.27 2.18
N LEU A 136 -9.03 0.49 2.82
CA LEU A 136 -9.17 0.99 4.17
C LEU A 136 -9.15 2.50 4.10
N GLN A 137 -10.26 3.13 4.43
CA GLN A 137 -10.37 4.58 4.48
C GLN A 137 -10.18 5.03 5.93
N ILE A 138 -9.22 5.90 6.20
CA ILE A 138 -9.10 6.51 7.52
C ILE A 138 -10.13 7.63 7.61
N GLU A 139 -10.94 7.53 8.64
CA GLU A 139 -11.90 8.54 9.04
C GLU A 139 -11.34 9.35 10.22
N SER A 140 -12.00 10.44 10.54
CA SER A 140 -11.59 11.29 11.66
C SER A 140 -11.59 10.51 12.99
N LEU A 141 -10.74 10.95 13.93
CA LEU A 141 -10.65 10.42 15.31
C LEU A 141 -10.10 8.98 15.38
N GLY A 142 -9.47 8.49 14.32
CA GLY A 142 -8.88 7.16 14.21
C GLY A 142 -9.86 6.01 14.07
N HIS A 143 -11.06 6.31 13.60
CA HIS A 143 -11.94 5.31 13.04
C HIS A 143 -11.54 5.05 11.58
N ALA A 144 -11.93 3.91 11.06
CA ALA A 144 -11.72 3.55 9.67
C ALA A 144 -12.88 2.71 9.16
N SER A 145 -13.12 2.80 7.87
CA SER A 145 -13.96 1.85 7.13
C SER A 145 -13.09 0.97 6.25
N LEU A 146 -13.55 -0.27 6.04
CA LEU A 146 -12.86 -1.30 5.30
C LEU A 146 -13.81 -1.93 4.28
N TYR A 147 -13.43 -1.87 3.02
CA TYR A 147 -14.07 -2.63 1.94
C TYR A 147 -13.15 -3.76 1.47
N ILE A 148 -13.70 -4.97 1.35
CA ILE A 148 -12.99 -6.15 0.87
C ILE A 148 -13.76 -6.74 -0.29
N ARG A 149 -13.05 -7.04 -1.38
CA ARG A 149 -13.61 -7.75 -2.54
C ARG A 149 -12.77 -8.96 -2.87
N ASN A 150 -13.39 -10.14 -2.84
CA ASN A 150 -12.82 -11.37 -3.35
C ASN A 150 -13.06 -11.46 -4.87
N ARG A 151 -12.00 -11.38 -5.67
CA ARG A 151 -12.10 -11.41 -7.13
C ARG A 151 -12.42 -12.81 -7.68
N LYS A 152 -12.15 -13.87 -6.91
CA LYS A 152 -12.44 -15.26 -7.30
C LYS A 152 -13.90 -15.63 -7.09
N THR A 153 -14.48 -15.23 -5.97
CA THR A 153 -15.89 -15.55 -5.64
C THR A 153 -16.86 -14.44 -6.04
N GLY A 154 -16.36 -13.23 -6.29
CA GLY A 154 -17.17 -12.05 -6.52
C GLY A 154 -17.87 -11.52 -5.25
N GLN A 155 -17.52 -12.02 -4.07
CA GLN A 155 -18.09 -11.58 -2.81
C GLN A 155 -17.44 -10.30 -2.32
N ASP A 156 -18.28 -9.40 -1.82
CA ASP A 156 -17.87 -8.14 -1.22
C ASP A 156 -18.25 -8.12 0.26
N ARG A 157 -17.43 -7.48 1.08
CA ARG A 157 -17.66 -7.23 2.50
C ARG A 157 -17.31 -5.79 2.82
N PHE A 158 -18.10 -5.19 3.71
CA PHE A 158 -17.86 -3.86 4.24
C PHE A 158 -17.92 -3.95 5.77
N ASP A 159 -16.91 -3.39 6.44
CA ASP A 159 -16.85 -3.20 7.88
C ASP A 159 -16.61 -1.70 8.13
N ASP A 160 -17.39 -1.06 8.99
CA ASP A 160 -17.25 0.34 9.40
C ASP A 160 -16.89 0.45 10.90
N ASP A 161 -16.65 1.69 11.36
CA ASP A 161 -16.37 2.03 12.75
C ASP A 161 -15.20 1.23 13.38
N ILE A 162 -14.17 0.99 12.59
CA ILE A 162 -12.97 0.25 13.02
C ILE A 162 -12.03 1.21 13.73
N ASP A 163 -11.86 1.06 15.05
CA ASP A 163 -10.75 1.71 15.76
C ASP A 163 -9.43 0.98 15.42
N TRP A 164 -8.72 1.50 14.42
CA TRP A 164 -7.49 0.89 13.92
C TRP A 164 -6.36 0.87 14.96
N ARG A 165 -6.46 1.66 16.03
CA ARG A 165 -5.45 1.70 17.11
C ARG A 165 -5.60 0.53 18.07
N THR A 166 -6.78 -0.10 18.09
CA THR A 166 -7.09 -1.23 18.98
C THR A 166 -7.03 -2.58 18.28
N VAL A 167 -7.18 -2.62 16.96
CA VAL A 167 -7.10 -3.88 16.21
C VAL A 167 -5.67 -4.42 16.20
N GLY A 168 -5.54 -5.70 16.54
CA GLY A 168 -4.25 -6.38 16.59
C GLY A 168 -3.80 -6.94 15.25
N ARG A 169 -2.55 -7.43 15.21
CA ARG A 169 -1.96 -8.11 14.04
C ARG A 169 -2.85 -9.21 13.44
N GLN A 170 -3.51 -10.01 14.29
CA GLN A 170 -4.38 -11.11 13.84
C GLN A 170 -5.55 -10.60 12.99
N TRP A 171 -6.12 -9.45 13.34
CA TRP A 171 -7.21 -8.85 12.58
C TRP A 171 -6.74 -8.52 11.15
N TYR A 172 -5.59 -7.86 11.00
CA TYR A 172 -5.03 -7.58 9.67
C TYR A 172 -4.70 -8.86 8.90
N GLN A 173 -4.15 -9.88 9.56
CA GLN A 173 -3.88 -11.17 8.91
C GLN A 173 -5.15 -11.82 8.36
N GLU A 174 -6.23 -11.81 9.14
CA GLU A 174 -7.53 -12.33 8.71
C GLU A 174 -8.05 -11.54 7.50
N LYS A 175 -8.11 -10.20 7.59
CA LYS A 175 -8.64 -9.35 6.52
C LYS A 175 -7.82 -9.43 5.23
N LEU A 176 -6.50 -9.47 5.35
CA LEU A 176 -5.58 -9.52 4.21
C LEU A 176 -5.35 -10.94 3.68
N SER A 177 -5.86 -11.98 4.34
CA SER A 177 -5.76 -13.36 3.86
C SER A 177 -6.37 -13.56 2.47
N ILE A 178 -7.37 -12.75 2.13
CA ILE A 178 -8.04 -12.75 0.82
C ILE A 178 -7.11 -12.42 -0.35
N LEU A 179 -6.00 -11.73 -0.07
CA LEU A 179 -5.02 -11.33 -1.06
C LEU A 179 -4.08 -12.47 -1.45
N GLN A 180 -4.01 -13.52 -0.63
CA GLN A 180 -3.14 -14.67 -0.87
C GLN A 180 -3.76 -15.56 -1.96
N ASP A 181 -2.98 -15.84 -3.00
CA ASP A 181 -3.35 -16.88 -3.95
C ASP A 181 -2.90 -18.25 -3.40
N PRO A 182 -3.82 -19.18 -3.06
CA PRO A 182 -3.45 -20.52 -2.60
C PRO A 182 -2.53 -21.28 -3.58
N LEU A 183 -2.49 -20.89 -4.86
CA LEU A 183 -1.65 -21.52 -5.87
C LEU A 183 -0.15 -21.17 -5.76
N GLN A 184 0.28 -20.24 -4.90
CA GLN A 184 1.70 -19.91 -4.71
C GLN A 184 2.40 -20.61 -3.53
N ILE A 185 1.69 -21.41 -2.73
CA ILE A 185 2.29 -22.12 -1.57
C ILE A 185 2.78 -23.54 -1.98
N ALA A 186 2.53 -23.97 -3.22
CA ALA A 186 2.82 -25.33 -3.68
C ALA A 186 3.99 -25.43 -4.69
N ALA A 187 4.93 -24.48 -4.72
CA ALA A 187 6.11 -24.51 -5.60
C ALA A 187 7.41 -24.55 -4.81
#